data_AF-A0A1G5FS87-F1
#
_entry.id   AF-A0A1G5FS87-F1
#
_cell.length_a   1.000
_cell.length_b   1.000
_cell.length_c   1.000
_cell.angle_alpha   90.00
_cell.angle_beta   90.00
_cell.angle_gamma   90.00
#
_symmetry.space_group_name_H-M   'P 1'
#
loop_
_entity.id
_entity.type
_entity.pdbx_description
1 polymer ?
#
loop_
_entity_poly.entity_id
_entity_poly.type
_entity_poly.pdbx_seq_one_letter_code
_entity_poly.pdbx_strand_id
1 'polypeptide(L)'
;MKCKDCGYNNKLLTHYCINCGKPTKYPFYLQAWFWVIVEIIMVGIDNVPLTLITFAIVIYMVVIDIKHNKVIKAYKKSYLNALDYDSQNISNAPFNRNIGTNNESHKPRCKESPNKKVTFDVEAFNSIPPSEIVLEKKTINNVEQFEKVHYTNVTVRTNYDKLGNFVVIDTETTGLNGKNDKIVELAAIRFEKWEAVEKFETLVNPRIKIPKAASSKNNIYDDMVQNSPSIEEVIKSFSDFIKGYSIVGQNLNFDLEFLHYAGAEYRGFKTKYYDTIDLAKKILTSPRSKVFNPELGYTVPVEEYDVENYKLSTLAEYYGIGDDSLAHRAAYDAFITGLVFKKIVDQKISRNE
;
A
#
# COMPACT_ATOMS: atom_id res chain seq x y z
N MET A 1 -21.37 9.90 -21.25
CA MET A 1 -21.59 9.95 -19.78
C MET A 1 -20.24 10.09 -19.10
N LYS A 2 -20.03 11.13 -18.28
CA LYS A 2 -18.78 11.31 -17.53
C LYS A 2 -18.70 10.32 -16.36
N CYS A 3 -17.61 9.55 -16.29
CA CYS A 3 -17.29 8.70 -15.17
C CYS A 3 -17.04 9.55 -13.92
N LYS A 4 -17.66 9.21 -12.78
CA LYS A 4 -17.48 9.97 -11.53
C LYS A 4 -16.11 9.77 -10.89
N ASP A 5 -15.44 8.65 -11.19
CA ASP A 5 -14.13 8.34 -10.61
C ASP A 5 -12.96 8.96 -11.38
N CYS A 6 -13.05 9.02 -12.71
CA CYS A 6 -11.95 9.51 -13.56
C CYS A 6 -12.34 10.65 -14.51
N GLY A 7 -13.59 11.14 -14.46
CA GLY A 7 -14.07 12.25 -15.28
C GLY A 7 -14.24 11.95 -16.78
N TYR A 8 -13.86 10.75 -17.24
CA TYR A 8 -13.85 10.37 -18.65
C TYR A 8 -15.25 10.28 -19.25
N ASN A 9 -15.47 10.92 -20.40
CA ASN A 9 -16.78 10.96 -21.05
C ASN A 9 -16.98 9.73 -21.97
N ASN A 10 -17.53 8.66 -21.40
CA ASN A 10 -17.86 7.44 -22.13
C ASN A 10 -18.87 7.77 -23.24
N LYS A 11 -18.44 7.71 -24.51
CA LYS A 11 -19.31 7.91 -25.69
C LYS A 11 -20.16 6.66 -26.01
N LEU A 12 -19.80 5.50 -25.46
CA LEU A 12 -20.48 4.22 -25.63
C LEU A 12 -21.06 3.73 -24.30
N LEU A 13 -22.29 3.20 -24.33
CA LEU A 13 -22.99 2.62 -23.18
C LEU A 13 -22.35 1.28 -22.80
N THR A 14 -21.50 1.28 -21.79
CA THR A 14 -20.73 0.12 -21.30
C THR A 14 -20.87 -0.03 -19.78
N HIS A 15 -20.91 -1.28 -19.30
CA HIS A 15 -21.02 -1.62 -17.86
C HIS A 15 -19.80 -1.18 -17.04
N TYR A 16 -18.68 -0.93 -17.71
CA TYR A 16 -17.42 -0.49 -17.10
C TYR A 16 -16.93 0.75 -17.84
N CYS A 17 -16.31 1.67 -17.11
CA CYS A 17 -15.64 2.81 -17.74
C CYS A 17 -14.46 2.30 -18.56
N ILE A 18 -14.42 2.62 -19.86
CA ILE A 18 -13.36 2.16 -20.77
C ILE A 18 -11.98 2.67 -20.32
N ASN A 19 -11.93 3.80 -19.63
CA ASN A 19 -10.69 4.40 -19.17
C ASN A 19 -10.16 3.80 -17.85
N CYS A 20 -11.02 3.49 -16.88
CA CYS A 20 -10.58 3.06 -15.54
C CYS A 20 -11.06 1.66 -15.12
N GLY A 21 -11.81 0.95 -15.96
CA GLY A 21 -12.30 -0.40 -15.70
C GLY A 21 -13.31 -0.52 -14.56
N LYS A 22 -13.66 0.59 -13.88
CA LYS A 22 -14.61 0.58 -12.77
C LYS A 22 -16.06 0.51 -13.26
N PRO A 23 -16.95 -0.19 -12.55
CA PRO A 23 -18.35 -0.30 -12.92
C PRO A 23 -19.02 1.08 -12.95
N THR A 24 -19.74 1.38 -14.02
CA THR A 24 -20.52 2.62 -14.12
C THR A 24 -21.77 2.47 -13.24
N LYS A 25 -22.13 3.51 -12.46
CA LYS A 25 -23.28 3.49 -11.52
C LYS A 25 -24.64 3.47 -12.25
N TYR A 26 -24.91 2.51 -13.11
CA TYR A 26 -26.27 2.16 -13.55
C TYR A 26 -26.27 0.70 -14.03
N PRO A 27 -26.77 -0.26 -13.24
CA PRO A 27 -27.07 -1.57 -13.76
C PRO A 27 -28.33 -1.43 -14.63
N PHE A 28 -28.14 -1.37 -15.95
CA PHE A 28 -29.24 -1.37 -16.93
C PHE A 28 -30.14 -2.61 -16.77
N TYR A 29 -29.62 -3.66 -16.11
CA TYR A 29 -30.32 -4.88 -15.75
C TYR A 29 -31.33 -4.76 -14.60
N LEU A 30 -31.41 -3.65 -13.84
CA LEU A 30 -32.46 -3.51 -12.81
C LEU A 30 -33.60 -2.59 -13.26
N GLN A 31 -33.34 -1.60 -14.11
CA GLN A 31 -34.38 -0.71 -14.65
C GLN A 31 -35.20 -1.34 -15.77
N ALA A 32 -34.60 -2.17 -16.63
CA ALA A 32 -35.33 -2.89 -17.67
C ALA A 32 -36.28 -3.95 -17.07
N TRP A 33 -35.86 -4.61 -16.00
CA TRP A 33 -36.68 -5.60 -15.29
C TRP A 33 -37.82 -4.93 -14.50
N PHE A 34 -37.58 -3.74 -13.94
CA PHE A 34 -38.63 -2.97 -13.26
C PHE A 34 -39.76 -2.58 -14.22
N TRP A 35 -39.45 -2.16 -15.45
CA TRP A 35 -40.47 -1.82 -16.45
C TRP A 35 -41.18 -3.03 -17.06
N VAL A 36 -40.46 -4.14 -17.30
CA VAL A 36 -41.08 -5.39 -17.79
C VAL A 36 -42.00 -6.01 -16.72
N ILE A 37 -41.61 -5.99 -15.45
CA ILE A 37 -42.46 -6.48 -14.35
C ILE A 37 -43.66 -5.54 -14.14
N VAL A 38 -43.48 -4.22 -14.24
CA VAL A 38 -44.58 -3.25 -14.16
C VAL A 38 -45.57 -3.42 -15.33
N GLU A 39 -45.11 -3.63 -16.57
CA GLU A 39 -46.03 -3.91 -17.69
C GLU A 39 -46.76 -5.25 -17.56
N ILE A 40 -46.09 -6.31 -17.08
CA ILE A 40 -46.73 -7.62 -16.84
C ILE A 40 -47.81 -7.52 -15.74
N ILE A 41 -47.56 -6.75 -14.69
CA ILE A 41 -48.52 -6.50 -13.60
C ILE A 41 -49.67 -5.57 -14.06
N MET A 42 -49.39 -4.59 -14.91
CA MET A 42 -50.38 -3.59 -15.38
C MET A 42 -51.30 -4.12 -16.49
N VAL A 43 -50.89 -5.13 -17.28
CA VAL A 43 -51.70 -5.68 -18.38
C VAL A 43 -52.63 -6.82 -17.91
N GLY A 44 -52.54 -7.27 -16.65
CA GLY A 44 -53.55 -8.12 -16.01
C GLY A 44 -53.82 -9.43 -16.76
N ILE A 45 -52.77 -10.12 -17.22
CA ILE A 45 -52.93 -11.35 -17.99
C ILE A 45 -52.80 -12.57 -17.07
N ASP A 46 -53.91 -12.99 -16.49
CA ASP A 46 -54.00 -14.16 -15.58
C ASP A 46 -53.79 -15.53 -16.26
N ASN A 47 -53.37 -15.60 -17.53
CA ASN A 47 -53.35 -16.86 -18.28
C ASN A 47 -52.20 -17.01 -19.30
N VAL A 48 -51.01 -16.46 -19.04
CA VAL A 48 -49.81 -16.85 -19.81
C VAL A 48 -49.06 -17.96 -19.05
N PRO A 49 -48.94 -19.18 -19.62
CA PRO A 49 -48.14 -20.25 -19.03
C PRO A 49 -46.71 -19.78 -18.74
N LEU A 50 -46.23 -20.00 -17.51
CA LEU A 50 -44.87 -19.64 -17.06
C LEU A 50 -43.77 -20.23 -17.97
N THR A 51 -44.08 -21.33 -18.65
CA THR A 51 -43.24 -21.98 -19.65
C THR A 51 -42.99 -21.13 -20.90
N LEU A 52 -43.96 -20.33 -21.35
CA LEU A 52 -43.80 -19.45 -22.53
C LEU A 52 -42.96 -18.21 -22.20
N ILE A 53 -43.10 -17.67 -20.98
CA ILE A 53 -42.29 -16.54 -20.50
C ILE A 53 -40.83 -16.95 -20.36
N THR A 54 -40.57 -18.12 -19.76
CA THR A 54 -39.20 -18.66 -19.63
C THR A 54 -38.58 -18.98 -20.99
N PHE A 55 -39.35 -19.51 -21.95
CA PHE A 55 -38.86 -19.76 -23.30
C PHE A 55 -38.49 -18.46 -24.05
N ALA A 56 -39.30 -17.41 -23.92
CA ALA A 56 -39.02 -16.10 -24.50
C ALA A 56 -37.74 -15.47 -23.91
N ILE A 57 -37.52 -15.62 -22.60
CA ILE A 57 -36.30 -15.16 -21.91
C ILE A 57 -35.06 -15.92 -22.43
N VAL A 58 -35.14 -17.24 -22.57
CA VAL A 58 -34.02 -18.05 -23.08
C VAL A 58 -33.70 -17.69 -24.53
N ILE A 59 -34.71 -17.52 -25.39
CA ILE A 59 -34.52 -17.07 -26.77
C ILE A 59 -33.88 -15.68 -26.80
N TYR A 60 -34.34 -14.75 -25.96
CA TYR A 60 -33.78 -13.40 -25.89
C TYR A 60 -32.31 -13.40 -25.43
N MET A 61 -31.97 -14.23 -24.43
CA MET A 61 -30.59 -14.43 -23.96
C MET A 61 -29.70 -15.01 -25.07
N VAL A 62 -30.17 -16.04 -25.78
CA VAL A 62 -29.44 -16.67 -26.90
C VAL A 62 -29.27 -15.68 -28.06
N VAL A 63 -30.27 -14.86 -28.38
CA VAL A 63 -30.17 -13.84 -29.45
C VAL A 63 -29.20 -12.72 -29.07
N ILE A 64 -29.17 -12.28 -27.81
CA ILE A 64 -28.16 -11.33 -27.33
C ILE A 64 -26.77 -11.93 -27.45
N ASP A 65 -26.58 -13.17 -27.03
CA ASP A 65 -25.28 -13.84 -27.06
C ASP A 65 -24.79 -14.04 -28.50
N ILE A 66 -25.69 -14.42 -29.43
CA ILE A 66 -25.38 -14.49 -30.88
C ILE A 66 -25.02 -13.12 -31.46
N LYS A 67 -25.71 -12.04 -31.07
CA LYS A 67 -25.36 -10.67 -31.52
C LYS A 67 -24.01 -10.25 -30.96
N HIS A 68 -23.74 -10.53 -29.69
CA HIS A 68 -22.46 -10.23 -29.05
C HIS A 68 -21.30 -10.98 -29.74
N ASN A 69 -21.51 -12.25 -30.06
CA ASN A 69 -20.53 -13.09 -30.76
C ASN A 69 -20.31 -12.64 -32.22
N LYS A 70 -21.35 -12.15 -32.91
CA LYS A 70 -21.21 -11.52 -34.24
C LYS A 70 -20.44 -10.20 -34.17
N VAL A 71 -20.67 -9.37 -33.16
CA VAL A 71 -19.91 -8.12 -32.95
C VAL A 71 -18.44 -8.43 -32.67
N ILE A 72 -18.14 -9.42 -31.83
CA ILE A 72 -16.77 -9.86 -31.54
C ILE A 72 -16.10 -10.40 -32.82
N LYS A 73 -16.79 -11.21 -33.64
CA LYS A 73 -16.25 -11.69 -34.92
C LYS A 73 -16.02 -10.55 -35.94
N ALA A 74 -16.92 -9.58 -36.02
CA ALA A 74 -16.75 -8.40 -36.87
C ALA A 74 -15.56 -7.54 -36.42
N TYR A 75 -15.37 -7.38 -35.10
CA TYR A 75 -14.23 -6.68 -34.53
C TYR A 75 -12.91 -7.40 -34.83
N LYS A 76 -12.88 -8.73 -34.67
CA LYS A 76 -11.72 -9.57 -34.98
C LYS A 76 -11.35 -9.53 -36.48
N LYS A 77 -12.35 -9.48 -37.36
CA LYS A 77 -12.16 -9.33 -38.82
C LYS A 77 -11.63 -7.94 -39.19
N SER A 78 -12.16 -6.88 -38.59
CA SER A 78 -11.65 -5.51 -38.79
C SER A 78 -10.23 -5.34 -38.29
N TYR A 79 -9.86 -6.00 -37.20
CA TYR A 79 -8.51 -6.01 -36.63
C TYR A 79 -7.51 -6.78 -37.49
N LEU A 80 -7.87 -7.96 -37.99
CA LEU A 80 -7.04 -8.75 -38.90
C LEU A 80 -6.82 -8.04 -40.24
N ASN A 81 -7.83 -7.37 -40.78
CA ASN A 81 -7.69 -6.57 -42.00
C ASN A 81 -6.78 -5.34 -41.81
N ALA A 82 -6.68 -4.79 -40.59
CA ALA A 82 -5.76 -3.70 -40.29
C ALA A 82 -4.30 -4.18 -40.18
N LEU A 83 -4.09 -5.44 -39.75
CA LEU A 83 -2.76 -6.08 -39.71
C LEU A 83 -2.25 -6.50 -41.09
N ASP A 84 -3.15 -6.85 -42.02
CA ASP A 84 -2.79 -7.27 -43.38
C ASP A 84 -2.47 -6.09 -44.32
N TYR A 85 -2.85 -4.86 -43.93
CA TYR A 85 -2.48 -3.63 -44.65
C TYR A 85 -1.00 -3.25 -44.42
N ASP A 86 -0.43 -3.61 -43.26
CA ASP A 86 0.97 -3.35 -42.91
C ASP A 86 1.95 -4.43 -43.45
N SER A 87 1.46 -5.64 -43.74
CA SER A 87 2.29 -6.78 -44.18
C SER A 87 2.73 -6.70 -45.64
N GLN A 88 2.07 -5.88 -46.48
CA GLN A 88 2.35 -5.80 -47.92
C GLN A 88 3.46 -4.82 -48.32
N ASN A 89 4.05 -4.07 -47.38
CA ASN A 89 5.06 -3.03 -47.68
C ASN A 89 6.49 -3.32 -47.19
N ILE A 90 6.81 -4.54 -46.77
CA ILE A 90 8.18 -4.89 -46.34
C ILE A 90 8.62 -6.19 -47.01
N SER A 91 9.07 -6.10 -48.26
CA SER A 91 9.93 -7.13 -48.85
C SER A 91 11.02 -6.46 -49.67
N ASN A 92 12.27 -6.62 -49.22
CA ASN A 92 13.56 -6.57 -49.95
C ASN A 92 14.68 -5.90 -49.13
N ALA A 93 15.33 -6.64 -48.23
CA ALA A 93 16.76 -6.49 -47.92
C ALA A 93 17.29 -7.73 -47.16
N PRO A 94 18.51 -8.21 -47.46
CA PRO A 94 19.00 -9.50 -47.01
C PRO A 94 19.54 -9.47 -45.58
N PHE A 95 19.43 -10.63 -44.95
CA PHE A 95 19.90 -11.00 -43.62
C PHE A 95 21.40 -10.74 -43.45
N ASN A 96 21.78 -9.76 -42.64
CA ASN A 96 23.13 -9.69 -42.08
C ASN A 96 23.09 -9.24 -40.62
N ARG A 97 23.79 -10.00 -39.78
CA ARG A 97 23.98 -9.76 -38.34
C ARG A 97 24.72 -8.45 -38.12
N ASN A 98 24.38 -7.79 -37.01
CA ASN A 98 24.89 -6.51 -36.48
C ASN A 98 24.07 -5.29 -36.90
N ILE A 99 23.02 -4.99 -36.13
CA ILE A 99 22.48 -3.63 -36.02
C ILE A 99 22.13 -3.41 -34.54
N GLY A 100 22.86 -2.50 -33.89
CA GLY A 100 22.32 -1.76 -32.77
C GLY A 100 21.17 -0.91 -33.28
N THR A 101 19.95 -1.22 -32.86
CA THR A 101 18.76 -0.42 -33.19
C THR A 101 18.25 0.25 -31.92
N ASN A 102 18.58 1.54 -31.80
CA ASN A 102 17.76 2.51 -31.12
C ASN A 102 16.37 2.47 -31.76
N ASN A 103 15.45 1.72 -31.14
CA ASN A 103 13.99 1.84 -31.27
C ASN A 103 13.34 0.84 -30.29
N GLU A 104 13.70 0.92 -29.02
CA GLU A 104 12.75 0.53 -27.98
C GLU A 104 11.75 1.67 -27.86
N SER A 105 10.50 1.41 -28.23
CA SER A 105 9.38 2.25 -27.81
C SER A 105 9.47 2.39 -26.30
N HIS A 106 9.87 3.58 -25.83
CA HIS A 106 10.14 3.89 -24.43
C HIS A 106 8.90 3.56 -23.59
N LYS A 107 8.84 2.33 -23.05
CA LYS A 107 7.89 1.96 -22.02
C LYS A 107 8.43 2.52 -20.71
N PRO A 108 7.69 3.38 -20.02
CA PRO A 108 8.15 3.94 -18.76
C PRO A 108 8.31 2.82 -17.73
N ARG A 109 9.51 2.73 -17.15
CA ARG A 109 9.89 1.66 -16.22
C ARG A 109 10.35 2.26 -14.89
N CYS A 110 10.26 1.46 -13.83
CA CYS A 110 10.99 1.74 -12.60
C CYS A 110 12.47 1.92 -12.94
N LYS A 111 13.07 3.03 -12.52
CA LYS A 111 14.50 3.25 -12.67
C LYS A 111 15.23 2.15 -11.90
N GLU A 112 16.35 1.67 -12.45
CA GLU A 112 17.15 0.67 -11.75
C GLU A 112 17.54 1.19 -10.37
N SER A 113 17.36 0.36 -9.34
CA SER A 113 17.81 0.69 -7.99
C SER A 113 19.32 0.99 -8.05
N PRO A 114 19.78 2.06 -7.38
CA PRO A 114 21.19 2.40 -7.35
C PRO A 114 22.05 1.31 -6.68
N ASN A 115 21.47 0.36 -5.92
CA ASN A 115 22.20 -0.66 -5.18
C ASN A 115 21.85 -2.08 -5.68
N LYS A 116 22.84 -2.80 -6.22
CA LYS A 116 22.70 -4.20 -6.66
C LYS A 116 23.01 -5.17 -5.52
N LYS A 117 22.06 -6.09 -5.24
CA LYS A 117 22.04 -7.22 -4.28
C LYS A 117 22.76 -7.00 -2.95
N VAL A 118 21.96 -6.90 -1.89
CA VAL A 118 22.43 -6.66 -0.53
C VAL A 118 22.48 -7.95 0.27
N THR A 119 23.61 -8.14 0.95
CA THR A 119 23.78 -9.10 2.04
C THR A 119 23.03 -8.58 3.24
N PHE A 120 21.97 -9.30 3.60
CA PHE A 120 21.21 -9.10 4.81
C PHE A 120 22.10 -9.29 6.05
N ASP A 121 21.96 -8.41 7.04
CA ASP A 121 22.64 -8.56 8.33
C ASP A 121 21.61 -8.89 9.43
N VAL A 122 21.15 -10.15 9.46
CA VAL A 122 20.28 -10.66 10.53
C VAL A 122 21.04 -10.58 11.84
N GLU A 123 22.36 -10.78 11.75
CA GLU A 123 23.25 -10.77 12.87
C GLU A 123 23.25 -9.39 13.52
N ALA A 124 23.30 -8.30 12.73
CA ALA A 124 23.14 -6.94 13.24
C ALA A 124 21.83 -6.79 14.01
N PHE A 125 20.68 -7.15 13.44
CA PHE A 125 19.39 -7.04 14.13
C PHE A 125 19.33 -7.89 15.41
N ASN A 126 19.79 -9.13 15.35
CA ASN A 126 19.80 -10.05 16.49
C ASN A 126 20.81 -9.66 17.56
N SER A 127 21.86 -8.90 17.20
CA SER A 127 22.87 -8.40 18.12
C SER A 127 22.44 -7.16 18.91
N ILE A 128 21.33 -6.51 18.54
CA ILE A 128 20.83 -5.33 19.24
C ILE A 128 20.42 -5.74 20.67
N PRO A 129 21.04 -5.16 21.71
CA PRO A 129 20.70 -5.48 23.09
C PRO A 129 19.24 -5.14 23.41
N PRO A 130 18.50 -6.03 24.10
CA PRO A 130 17.15 -5.71 24.56
C PRO A 130 17.19 -4.71 25.72
N SER A 131 16.23 -3.79 25.76
CA SER A 131 16.00 -2.92 26.91
C SER A 131 15.33 -3.66 28.05
N GLU A 132 15.60 -3.26 29.29
CA GLU A 132 14.83 -3.74 30.44
C GLU A 132 13.40 -3.16 30.42
N ILE A 133 12.40 -4.05 30.49
CA ILE A 133 10.98 -3.66 30.55
C ILE A 133 10.48 -3.82 31.98
N VAL A 134 10.30 -2.68 32.65
CA VAL A 134 9.71 -2.63 34.00
C VAL A 134 8.19 -2.62 33.89
N LEU A 135 7.55 -3.67 34.39
CA LEU A 135 6.09 -3.76 34.41
C LEU A 135 5.51 -2.92 35.55
N GLU A 136 4.81 -1.85 35.18
CA GLU A 136 4.15 -0.95 36.13
C GLU A 136 2.79 -0.54 35.57
N LYS A 137 1.73 -0.94 36.27
CA LYS A 137 0.36 -0.69 35.80
C LYS A 137 0.02 0.80 35.88
N LYS A 138 -0.14 1.44 34.73
CA LYS A 138 -0.61 2.82 34.57
C LYS A 138 -2.12 2.87 34.45
N THR A 139 -2.78 3.68 35.29
CA THR A 139 -4.21 3.99 35.12
C THR A 139 -4.35 5.10 34.08
N ILE A 140 -5.06 4.81 32.99
CA ILE A 140 -5.30 5.77 31.90
C ILE A 140 -6.67 6.41 32.12
N ASN A 141 -6.69 7.70 32.49
CA ASN A 141 -7.93 8.45 32.71
C ASN A 141 -8.04 9.59 31.70
N ASN A 142 -9.24 9.76 31.11
CA ASN A 142 -9.62 10.91 30.26
C ASN A 142 -8.55 11.32 29.23
N VAL A 143 -8.25 10.42 28.28
CA VAL A 143 -7.33 10.74 27.18
C VAL A 143 -8.02 11.73 26.24
N GLU A 144 -7.38 12.88 26.02
CA GLU A 144 -7.82 13.87 25.05
C GLU A 144 -7.88 13.31 23.63
N GLN A 145 -8.54 14.00 22.72
CA GLN A 145 -8.58 13.58 21.32
C GLN A 145 -7.16 13.60 20.73
N PHE A 146 -6.81 12.57 19.96
CA PHE A 146 -5.50 12.53 19.30
C PHE A 146 -5.39 13.67 18.28
N GLU A 147 -4.34 14.46 18.42
CA GLU A 147 -3.95 15.47 17.44
C GLU A 147 -2.70 15.02 16.69
N LYS A 148 -2.79 15.05 15.36
CA LYS A 148 -1.68 14.74 14.47
C LYS A 148 -0.47 15.65 14.76
N VAL A 149 0.70 15.04 14.91
CA VAL A 149 1.95 15.77 15.08
C VAL A 149 2.42 16.40 13.76
N HIS A 150 3.18 17.50 13.88
CA HIS A 150 3.87 18.08 12.73
C HIS A 150 5.17 17.32 12.43
N TYR A 151 5.29 16.80 11.22
CA TYR A 151 6.51 16.13 10.77
C TYR A 151 7.59 17.14 10.40
N THR A 152 8.78 16.92 10.96
CA THR A 152 9.96 17.73 10.68
C THR A 152 10.55 17.37 9.33
N ASN A 153 10.91 18.39 8.55
CA ASN A 153 11.60 18.18 7.28
C ASN A 153 13.12 18.00 7.48
N VAL A 154 13.75 17.25 6.59
CA VAL A 154 15.21 17.16 6.48
C VAL A 154 15.66 18.04 5.32
N THR A 155 16.66 18.88 5.57
CA THR A 155 17.26 19.79 4.59
C THR A 155 18.76 19.56 4.55
N VAL A 156 19.43 20.12 3.54
CA VAL A 156 20.89 20.06 3.44
C VAL A 156 21.64 20.80 4.54
N ARG A 157 20.95 21.64 5.33
CA ARG A 157 21.49 22.31 6.51
C ARG A 157 21.22 21.55 7.82
N THR A 158 20.51 20.42 7.73
CA THR A 158 20.24 19.61 8.92
C THR A 158 21.56 19.03 9.43
N ASN A 159 21.83 19.19 10.72
CA ASN A 159 23.00 18.60 11.35
C ASN A 159 22.87 17.07 11.36
N TYR A 160 23.72 16.40 10.58
CA TYR A 160 23.69 14.95 10.35
C TYR A 160 23.97 14.17 11.63
N ASP A 161 25.04 14.51 12.35
CA ASP A 161 25.47 13.81 13.57
C ASP A 161 24.42 13.87 14.67
N LYS A 162 23.76 15.04 14.82
CA LYS A 162 22.68 15.21 15.78
C LYS A 162 21.45 14.42 15.38
N LEU A 163 21.12 14.38 14.08
CA LEU A 163 19.97 13.63 13.58
C LEU A 163 20.13 12.13 13.74
N GLY A 164 21.38 11.62 13.74
CA GLY A 164 21.68 10.21 13.96
C GLY A 164 21.37 9.67 15.36
N ASN A 165 20.76 10.48 16.25
CA ASN A 165 20.26 10.05 17.54
C ASN A 165 18.73 10.15 17.56
N PHE A 166 18.06 9.02 17.42
CA PHE A 166 16.61 8.92 17.29
C PHE A 166 16.10 7.58 17.79
N VAL A 167 14.79 7.47 17.93
CA VAL A 167 14.11 6.21 18.19
C VAL A 167 13.10 5.98 17.08
N VAL A 168 13.12 4.77 16.53
CA VAL A 168 12.09 4.31 15.59
C VAL A 168 11.04 3.54 16.36
N ILE A 169 9.78 3.76 16.06
CA ILE A 169 8.65 3.10 16.72
C ILE A 169 7.83 2.36 15.66
N ASP A 170 7.33 1.19 16.02
CA ASP A 170 6.39 0.43 15.22
C ASP A 170 5.43 -0.36 16.16
N THR A 171 4.19 -0.57 15.70
CA THR A 171 3.15 -1.27 16.44
C THR A 171 2.41 -2.26 15.55
N GLU A 172 2.18 -3.46 16.09
CA GLU A 172 1.19 -4.38 15.54
C GLU A 172 -0.09 -4.32 16.34
N THR A 173 -1.25 -4.37 15.66
CA THR A 173 -2.54 -4.07 16.29
C THR A 173 -3.65 -5.02 15.83
N THR A 174 -4.76 -5.02 16.56
CA THR A 174 -5.96 -5.80 16.22
C THR A 174 -6.79 -5.19 15.10
N GLY A 175 -6.45 -3.99 14.62
CA GLY A 175 -7.28 -3.24 13.66
C GLY A 175 -6.58 -2.01 13.09
N LEU A 176 -7.32 -0.93 12.86
CA LEU A 176 -6.79 0.29 12.22
C LEU A 176 -7.15 1.59 12.95
N ASN A 177 -7.92 1.50 14.04
CA ASN A 177 -8.41 2.65 14.78
C ASN A 177 -7.75 2.69 16.16
N GLY A 178 -6.81 3.61 16.38
CA GLY A 178 -6.05 3.67 17.64
C GLY A 178 -6.89 3.91 18.90
N LYS A 179 -8.12 4.42 18.76
CA LYS A 179 -9.05 4.62 19.88
C LYS A 179 -9.79 3.34 20.29
N ASN A 180 -10.16 2.52 19.31
CA ASN A 180 -11.08 1.39 19.51
C ASN A 180 -10.37 0.03 19.47
N ASP A 181 -9.30 -0.08 18.68
CA ASP A 181 -8.50 -1.30 18.54
C ASP A 181 -7.37 -1.35 19.58
N LYS A 182 -6.66 -2.48 19.64
CA LYS A 182 -5.64 -2.77 20.67
C LYS A 182 -4.29 -3.07 20.04
N ILE A 183 -3.21 -2.67 20.73
CA ILE A 183 -1.84 -3.06 20.41
C ILE A 183 -1.64 -4.53 20.81
N VAL A 184 -0.98 -5.32 19.96
CA VAL A 184 -0.60 -6.72 20.19
C VAL A 184 0.92 -6.94 20.17
N GLU A 185 1.67 -6.03 19.56
CA GLU A 185 3.14 -5.95 19.68
C GLU A 185 3.52 -4.47 19.73
N LEU A 186 4.44 -4.13 20.62
CA LEU A 186 5.02 -2.81 20.73
C LEU A 186 6.53 -2.91 20.63
N ALA A 187 7.11 -2.20 19.67
CA ALA A 187 8.55 -2.16 19.52
C ALA A 187 9.08 -0.75 19.28
N ALA A 188 10.32 -0.54 19.72
CA ALA A 188 11.10 0.62 19.37
C ALA A 188 12.60 0.29 19.32
N ILE A 189 13.30 0.87 18.35
CA ILE A 189 14.75 0.72 18.19
C ILE A 189 15.41 2.08 18.41
N ARG A 190 16.32 2.15 19.37
CA ARG A 190 17.16 3.33 19.59
C ARG A 190 18.34 3.29 18.66
N PHE A 191 18.54 4.39 17.95
CA PHE A 191 19.71 4.65 17.14
C PHE A 191 20.55 5.76 17.78
N GLU A 192 21.85 5.54 17.88
CA GLU A 192 22.84 6.54 18.27
C GLU A 192 23.95 6.57 17.23
N LYS A 193 24.32 7.77 16.76
CA LYS A 193 25.27 7.95 15.65
C LYS A 193 24.95 7.05 14.44
N TRP A 194 23.66 6.90 14.13
CA TRP A 194 23.14 6.08 13.02
C TRP A 194 23.30 4.57 13.16
N GLU A 195 23.66 4.06 14.33
CA GLU A 195 23.76 2.64 14.64
C GLU A 195 22.68 2.24 15.64
N ALA A 196 22.06 1.07 15.46
CA ALA A 196 21.07 0.55 16.39
C ALA A 196 21.76 0.06 17.67
N VAL A 197 21.41 0.63 18.83
CA VAL A 197 22.13 0.40 20.10
C VAL A 197 21.28 -0.29 21.18
N GLU A 198 19.96 -0.22 21.07
CA GLU A 198 19.05 -0.82 22.06
C GLU A 198 17.67 -1.07 21.44
N LYS A 199 17.02 -2.16 21.83
CA LYS A 199 15.70 -2.57 21.35
C LYS A 199 14.71 -2.75 22.49
N PHE A 200 13.63 -1.99 22.47
CA PHE A 200 12.40 -2.29 23.20
C PHE A 200 11.51 -3.17 22.34
N GLU A 201 11.11 -4.34 22.82
CA GLU A 201 10.23 -5.25 22.09
C GLU A 201 9.40 -6.06 23.09
N THR A 202 8.07 -6.03 22.93
CA THR A 202 7.18 -6.89 23.71
C THR A 202 5.92 -7.22 22.94
N LEU A 203 5.49 -8.49 23.03
CA LEU A 203 4.10 -8.84 22.78
C LEU A 203 3.22 -8.24 23.87
N VAL A 204 1.97 -7.95 23.52
CA VAL A 204 1.01 -7.31 24.41
C VAL A 204 -0.29 -8.11 24.39
N ASN A 205 -0.83 -8.45 25.55
CA ASN A 205 -2.15 -9.06 25.66
C ASN A 205 -3.24 -7.98 25.45
N PRO A 206 -4.00 -8.03 24.34
CA PRO A 206 -5.01 -7.01 24.04
C PRO A 206 -6.29 -7.19 24.88
N ARG A 207 -6.40 -8.27 25.66
CA ARG A 207 -7.58 -8.68 26.45
C ARG A 207 -8.87 -8.83 25.63
N ILE A 208 -8.72 -9.02 24.33
CA ILE A 208 -9.78 -9.32 23.38
C ILE A 208 -9.26 -10.40 22.42
N LYS A 209 -10.16 -11.05 21.70
CA LYS A 209 -9.77 -11.96 20.62
C LYS A 209 -9.17 -11.18 19.46
N ILE A 210 -8.01 -11.60 18.97
CA ILE A 210 -7.37 -10.98 17.81
C ILE A 210 -8.18 -11.31 16.54
N PRO A 211 -8.64 -10.30 15.77
CA PRO A 211 -9.33 -10.55 14.52
C PRO A 211 -8.43 -11.27 13.51
N LYS A 212 -8.98 -12.26 12.79
CA LYS A 212 -8.21 -13.04 11.78
C LYS A 212 -7.51 -12.17 10.74
N ALA A 213 -8.10 -11.03 10.37
CA ALA A 213 -7.51 -10.09 9.41
C ALA A 213 -6.24 -9.41 9.94
N ALA A 214 -6.12 -9.20 11.26
CA ALA A 214 -4.90 -8.71 11.89
C ALA A 214 -3.84 -9.81 11.91
N SER A 215 -4.18 -11.00 12.44
CA SER A 215 -3.26 -12.14 12.47
C SER A 215 -2.75 -12.56 11.08
N SER A 216 -3.57 -12.41 10.02
CA SER A 216 -3.12 -12.72 8.66
C SER A 216 -2.06 -11.75 8.11
N LYS A 217 -1.86 -10.60 8.76
CA LYS A 217 -0.84 -9.62 8.39
C LYS A 217 0.42 -9.80 9.22
N ASN A 218 0.27 -9.83 10.54
CA ASN A 218 1.39 -9.78 11.48
C ASN A 218 1.77 -11.13 12.07
N ASN A 219 1.01 -12.18 11.76
CA ASN A 219 1.24 -13.54 12.26
C ASN A 219 1.23 -13.63 13.79
N ILE A 220 0.51 -12.73 14.48
CA ILE A 220 0.31 -12.76 15.93
C ILE A 220 -1.06 -13.37 16.23
N TYR A 221 -1.06 -14.41 17.06
CA TYR A 221 -2.25 -15.18 17.42
C TYR A 221 -2.52 -15.11 18.94
N ASP A 222 -3.76 -15.42 19.34
CA ASP A 222 -4.23 -15.31 20.72
C ASP A 222 -3.35 -16.07 21.73
N ASP A 223 -2.84 -17.24 21.33
CA ASP A 223 -1.98 -18.12 22.14
C ASP A 223 -0.59 -17.53 22.42
N MET A 224 -0.07 -16.71 21.51
CA MET A 224 1.22 -16.01 21.67
C MET A 224 1.14 -14.91 22.72
N VAL A 225 -0.01 -14.24 22.84
CA VAL A 225 -0.18 -13.05 23.68
C VAL A 225 -0.89 -13.32 25.00
N GLN A 226 -1.49 -14.50 25.20
CA GLN A 226 -2.33 -14.79 26.37
C GLN A 226 -1.62 -14.55 27.72
N ASN A 227 -0.32 -14.80 27.78
CA ASN A 227 0.52 -14.63 28.98
C ASN A 227 1.42 -13.39 28.92
N SER A 228 1.32 -12.61 27.85
CA SER A 228 2.08 -11.37 27.68
C SER A 228 1.54 -10.27 28.61
N PRO A 229 2.36 -9.26 28.95
CA PRO A 229 1.90 -8.12 29.72
C PRO A 229 0.82 -7.34 28.95
N SER A 230 -0.01 -6.61 29.66
CA SER A 230 -0.96 -5.66 29.08
C SER A 230 -0.29 -4.34 28.71
N ILE A 231 -0.93 -3.57 27.82
CA ILE A 231 -0.39 -2.28 27.39
C ILE A 231 -0.20 -1.33 28.58
N GLU A 232 -1.12 -1.35 29.55
CA GLU A 232 -1.07 -0.53 30.74
C GLU A 232 0.15 -0.83 31.63
N GLU A 233 0.69 -2.04 31.55
CA GLU A 233 1.87 -2.46 32.33
C GLU A 233 3.19 -2.03 31.68
N VAL A 234 3.23 -1.90 30.35
CA VAL A 234 4.48 -1.63 29.61
C VAL A 234 4.63 -0.17 29.18
N ILE A 235 3.52 0.58 29.08
CA ILE A 235 3.53 1.90 28.43
C ILE A 235 4.41 2.94 29.12
N LYS A 236 4.60 2.81 30.44
CA LYS A 236 5.50 3.69 31.20
C LYS A 236 6.96 3.41 30.85
N SER A 237 7.38 2.15 30.87
CA SER A 237 8.73 1.74 30.46
C SER A 237 9.02 2.14 29.01
N PHE A 238 8.04 1.99 28.11
CA PHE A 238 8.15 2.49 26.75
C PHE A 238 8.34 4.01 26.68
N SER A 239 7.55 4.78 27.45
CA SER A 239 7.67 6.24 27.49
C SER A 239 9.04 6.69 27.99
N ASP A 240 9.58 6.00 29.00
CA ASP A 240 10.92 6.23 29.52
C ASP A 240 11.99 5.88 28.46
N PHE A 241 11.81 4.81 27.67
CA PHE A 241 12.72 4.39 26.61
C PHE A 241 12.86 5.42 25.48
N ILE A 242 11.75 6.05 25.05
CA ILE A 242 11.74 7.03 23.94
C ILE A 242 12.12 8.45 24.38
N LYS A 243 12.21 8.69 25.70
CA LYS A 243 12.35 10.02 26.27
C LYS A 243 13.65 10.71 25.81
N GLY A 244 13.51 11.94 25.35
CA GLY A 244 14.65 12.77 24.93
C GLY A 244 15.15 12.51 23.50
N TYR A 245 14.57 11.54 22.78
CA TYR A 245 14.91 11.26 21.40
C TYR A 245 13.95 11.90 20.41
N SER A 246 14.42 12.12 19.17
CA SER A 246 13.50 12.34 18.04
C SER A 246 12.84 11.01 17.67
N ILE A 247 11.60 11.06 17.21
CA ILE A 247 10.81 9.88 16.87
C ILE A 247 10.72 9.75 15.35
N VAL A 248 10.99 8.55 14.86
CA VAL A 248 10.91 8.16 13.45
C VAL A 248 9.88 7.04 13.32
N GLY A 249 9.15 6.99 12.22
CA GLY A 249 8.29 5.86 11.89
C GLY A 249 7.86 5.85 10.43
N GLN A 250 7.28 4.74 10.01
CA GLN A 250 6.70 4.55 8.69
C GLN A 250 5.18 4.72 8.80
N ASN A 251 4.62 5.81 8.25
CA ASN A 251 3.22 6.19 8.55
C ASN A 251 3.01 6.44 10.06
N LEU A 252 3.97 7.14 10.68
CA LEU A 252 4.14 7.31 12.13
C LEU A 252 2.89 7.75 12.89
N ASN A 253 2.01 8.50 12.22
CA ASN A 253 0.72 8.89 12.76
C ASN A 253 -0.13 7.72 13.27
N PHE A 254 -0.07 6.58 12.59
CA PHE A 254 -0.78 5.38 12.97
C PHE A 254 -0.34 4.91 14.35
N ASP A 255 0.96 4.68 14.52
CA ASP A 255 1.55 4.24 15.78
C ASP A 255 1.31 5.25 16.91
N LEU A 256 1.50 6.54 16.61
CA LEU A 256 1.28 7.60 17.60
C LEU A 256 -0.18 7.70 18.04
N GLU A 257 -1.15 7.38 17.18
CA GLU A 257 -2.56 7.36 17.59
C GLU A 257 -2.82 6.24 18.60
N PHE A 258 -2.34 5.02 18.34
CA PHE A 258 -2.44 3.90 19.29
C PHE A 258 -1.72 4.21 20.61
N LEU A 259 -0.50 4.75 20.53
CA LEU A 259 0.30 5.10 21.70
C LEU A 259 -0.33 6.23 22.53
N HIS A 260 -0.97 7.21 21.89
CA HIS A 260 -1.71 8.27 22.56
C HIS A 260 -2.84 7.70 23.41
N TYR A 261 -3.68 6.84 22.83
CA TYR A 261 -4.78 6.22 23.56
C TYR A 261 -4.32 5.16 24.57
N ALA A 262 -3.13 4.59 24.39
CA ALA A 262 -2.45 3.79 25.40
C ALA A 262 -1.84 4.63 26.56
N GLY A 263 -1.79 5.96 26.45
CA GLY A 263 -1.26 6.85 27.48
C GLY A 263 0.26 7.01 27.47
N ALA A 264 0.91 6.81 26.32
CA ALA A 264 2.33 7.06 26.15
C ALA A 264 2.67 8.55 26.22
N GLU A 265 3.83 8.87 26.81
CA GLU A 265 4.36 10.23 26.91
C GLU A 265 5.41 10.47 25.83
N TYR A 266 4.95 10.69 24.59
CA TYR A 266 5.84 10.92 23.44
C TYR A 266 6.00 12.39 23.05
N ARG A 267 5.17 13.30 23.59
CA ARG A 267 5.20 14.75 23.29
C ARG A 267 6.18 15.53 24.17
N GLY A 268 7.46 15.15 24.12
CA GLY A 268 8.53 15.83 24.86
C GLY A 268 8.88 17.23 24.35
N PHE A 269 9.42 18.07 25.23
CA PHE A 269 9.95 19.38 24.86
C PHE A 269 11.09 19.22 23.85
N LYS A 270 10.91 19.76 22.64
CA LYS A 270 11.81 19.66 21.47
C LYS A 270 11.85 18.29 20.78
N THR A 271 10.95 17.35 21.11
CA THR A 271 10.82 16.11 20.32
C THR A 271 10.45 16.45 18.88
N LYS A 272 11.22 15.92 17.94
CA LYS A 272 10.95 16.02 16.50
C LYS A 272 10.39 14.70 16.01
N TYR A 273 9.50 14.78 15.03
CA TYR A 273 8.85 13.62 14.43
C TYR A 273 9.22 13.54 12.97
N TYR A 274 9.60 12.36 12.50
CA TYR A 274 9.97 12.12 11.13
C TYR A 274 9.19 10.94 10.58
N ASP A 275 8.57 11.13 9.42
CA ASP A 275 7.83 10.10 8.73
C ASP A 275 8.56 9.77 7.44
N THR A 276 8.99 8.52 7.29
CA THR A 276 9.77 8.07 6.14
C THR A 276 8.98 8.16 4.84
N ILE A 277 7.65 8.00 4.85
CA ILE A 277 6.81 8.20 3.65
C ILE A 277 6.81 9.66 3.24
N ASP A 278 6.62 10.58 4.20
CA ASP A 278 6.63 12.02 3.94
C ASP A 278 7.98 12.48 3.38
N LEU A 279 9.08 11.99 3.95
CA LEU A 279 10.42 12.31 3.47
C LEU A 279 10.73 11.68 2.12
N ALA A 280 10.37 10.40 1.90
CA ALA A 280 10.60 9.71 0.63
C ALA A 280 9.87 10.40 -0.52
N LYS A 281 8.61 10.82 -0.33
CA LYS A 281 7.83 11.58 -1.34
C LYS A 281 8.48 12.90 -1.77
N LYS A 282 9.41 13.45 -0.97
CA LYS A 282 10.13 14.69 -1.30
C LYS A 282 11.41 14.46 -2.11
N ILE A 283 11.84 13.21 -2.29
CA ILE A 283 13.09 12.88 -3.00
C ILE A 283 12.95 11.77 -4.04
N LEU A 284 11.95 10.92 -3.90
CA LEU A 284 11.63 9.83 -4.82
C LEU A 284 10.31 10.11 -5.54
N THR A 285 10.22 9.61 -6.76
CA THR A 285 9.03 9.65 -7.62
C THR A 285 8.34 8.29 -7.64
N SER A 286 7.02 8.32 -7.73
CA SER A 286 6.16 7.13 -7.87
C SER A 286 5.11 7.42 -8.95
N PRO A 287 4.65 6.39 -9.71
CA PRO A 287 3.77 6.60 -10.86
C PRO A 287 2.49 7.34 -10.48
N ARG A 288 2.23 8.51 -11.08
CA ARG A 288 0.98 9.25 -10.84
C ARG A 288 -0.18 8.77 -11.69
N SER A 289 0.13 8.11 -12.81
CA SER A 289 -0.85 7.63 -13.78
C SER A 289 -0.41 6.31 -14.36
N LYS A 290 -1.40 5.47 -14.69
CA LYS A 290 -1.21 4.22 -15.40
C LYS A 290 -2.20 4.16 -16.55
N VAL A 291 -1.77 3.67 -17.71
CA VAL A 291 -2.61 3.53 -18.92
C VAL A 291 -2.71 2.06 -19.28
N PHE A 292 -3.89 1.60 -19.66
CA PHE A 292 -4.08 0.23 -20.13
C PHE A 292 -3.30 0.02 -21.44
N ASN A 293 -2.42 -0.98 -21.46
CA ASN A 293 -1.70 -1.39 -22.66
C ASN A 293 -2.41 -2.63 -23.26
N PRO A 294 -3.09 -2.50 -24.41
CA PRO A 294 -3.84 -3.60 -25.03
C PRO A 294 -2.98 -4.77 -25.49
N GLU A 295 -1.71 -4.54 -25.84
CA GLU A 295 -0.78 -5.59 -26.26
C GLU A 295 -0.33 -6.44 -25.08
N LEU A 296 -0.12 -5.81 -23.93
CA LEU A 296 0.32 -6.46 -22.70
C LEU A 296 -0.84 -7.01 -21.85
N GLY A 297 -2.06 -6.52 -22.05
CA GLY A 297 -3.24 -6.91 -21.28
C GLY A 297 -3.31 -6.36 -19.86
N TYR A 298 -2.44 -5.40 -19.49
CA TYR A 298 -2.42 -4.77 -18.17
C TYR A 298 -2.07 -3.27 -18.23
N THR A 299 -2.21 -2.56 -17.10
CA THR A 299 -1.90 -1.13 -17.02
C THR A 299 -0.42 -0.87 -16.75
N VAL A 300 0.19 0.02 -17.53
CA VAL A 300 1.61 0.41 -17.40
C VAL A 300 1.73 1.87 -16.94
N PRO A 301 2.76 2.21 -16.15
CA PRO A 301 3.12 3.59 -15.86
C PRO A 301 3.33 4.41 -17.14
N VAL A 302 2.98 5.71 -17.10
CA VAL A 302 3.13 6.62 -18.25
C VAL A 302 4.44 7.43 -18.20
N GLU A 303 5.13 7.40 -17.07
CA GLU A 303 6.34 8.16 -16.78
C GLU A 303 7.33 7.28 -16.00
N GLU A 304 8.62 7.55 -16.15
CA GLU A 304 9.65 6.91 -15.33
C GLU A 304 9.50 7.33 -13.88
N TYR A 305 9.85 6.42 -12.97
CA TYR A 305 9.67 6.61 -11.54
C TYR A 305 10.76 5.89 -10.77
N ASP A 306 11.02 6.30 -9.54
CA ASP A 306 12.05 5.70 -8.70
C ASP A 306 11.50 4.49 -7.93
N VAL A 307 10.27 4.58 -7.41
CA VAL A 307 9.63 3.51 -6.61
C VAL A 307 8.17 3.30 -6.97
N GLU A 308 7.70 2.06 -6.98
CA GLU A 308 6.30 1.75 -7.34
C GLU A 308 5.29 2.36 -6.35
N ASN A 309 5.67 2.39 -5.08
CA ASN A 309 4.90 2.95 -3.97
C ASN A 309 5.87 3.26 -2.81
N TYR A 310 5.34 3.74 -1.69
CA TYR A 310 6.15 4.13 -0.52
C TYR A 310 5.95 3.19 0.67
N LYS A 311 5.59 1.92 0.45
CA LYS A 311 5.59 0.90 1.51
C LYS A 311 7.01 0.67 2.00
N LEU A 312 7.15 0.19 3.23
CA LEU A 312 8.45 -0.10 3.83
C LEU A 312 9.26 -1.06 2.97
N SER A 313 8.68 -2.19 2.56
CA SER A 313 9.36 -3.18 1.70
C SER A 313 9.83 -2.59 0.37
N THR A 314 9.01 -1.77 -0.29
CA THR A 314 9.41 -1.11 -1.54
C THR A 314 10.55 -0.11 -1.36
N LEU A 315 10.56 0.66 -0.25
CA LEU A 315 11.68 1.56 0.05
C LEU A 315 12.93 0.80 0.47
N ALA A 316 12.77 -0.26 1.26
CA ALA A 316 13.85 -1.13 1.68
C ALA A 316 14.53 -1.77 0.45
N GLU A 317 13.75 -2.38 -0.45
CA GLU A 317 14.23 -2.93 -1.72
C GLU A 317 14.94 -1.86 -2.56
N TYR A 318 14.35 -0.67 -2.71
CA TYR A 318 14.95 0.43 -3.47
C TYR A 318 16.34 0.83 -2.94
N TYR A 319 16.50 0.89 -1.62
CA TYR A 319 17.78 1.23 -1.01
C TYR A 319 18.72 0.03 -0.83
N GLY A 320 18.28 -1.18 -1.19
CA GLY A 320 19.00 -2.41 -0.89
C GLY A 320 19.10 -2.63 0.61
N ILE A 321 17.97 -2.73 1.31
CA ILE A 321 17.91 -3.01 2.75
C ILE A 321 17.04 -4.23 2.93
N GLY A 322 17.57 -5.22 3.67
CA GLY A 322 16.79 -6.33 4.18
C GLY A 322 16.30 -7.34 3.14
N ASP A 323 15.51 -8.27 3.65
CA ASP A 323 14.77 -9.35 3.00
C ASP A 323 13.42 -9.41 3.73
N ASP A 324 12.39 -9.94 3.05
CA ASP A 324 11.01 -9.95 3.52
C ASP A 324 10.74 -11.07 4.56
N SER A 325 11.77 -11.85 4.95
CA SER A 325 11.61 -13.05 5.79
C SER A 325 11.04 -12.79 7.19
N LEU A 326 11.22 -11.59 7.73
CA LEU A 326 10.71 -11.16 9.05
C LEU A 326 9.74 -9.98 8.95
N ALA A 327 9.25 -9.66 7.75
CA ALA A 327 8.29 -8.59 7.54
C ALA A 327 7.04 -8.78 8.43
N HIS A 328 6.46 -7.69 8.91
CA HIS A 328 5.27 -7.67 9.77
C HIS A 328 5.51 -8.17 11.20
N ARG A 329 6.70 -7.89 11.71
CA ARG A 329 7.04 -7.95 13.13
C ARG A 329 7.55 -6.58 13.54
N ALA A 330 6.96 -6.00 14.58
CA ALA A 330 7.13 -4.59 14.87
C ALA A 330 8.61 -4.20 15.06
N ALA A 331 9.39 -5.02 15.79
CA ALA A 331 10.79 -4.69 16.04
C ALA A 331 11.66 -4.73 14.79
N TYR A 332 11.39 -5.68 13.90
CA TYR A 332 12.11 -5.78 12.64
C TYR A 332 11.72 -4.64 11.69
N ASP A 333 10.43 -4.34 11.57
CA ASP A 333 9.94 -3.23 10.75
C ASP A 333 10.46 -1.87 11.26
N ALA A 334 10.57 -1.68 12.58
CA ALA A 334 11.21 -0.51 13.19
C ALA A 334 12.71 -0.42 12.85
N PHE A 335 13.45 -1.54 12.88
CA PHE A 335 14.85 -1.57 12.49
C PHE A 335 15.05 -1.19 11.02
N ILE A 336 14.29 -1.82 10.11
CA ILE A 336 14.33 -1.53 8.67
C ILE A 336 13.93 -0.07 8.39
N THR A 337 12.92 0.44 9.10
CA THR A 337 12.51 1.85 9.00
C THR A 337 13.64 2.80 9.38
N GLY A 338 14.43 2.49 10.42
CA GLY A 338 15.61 3.27 10.80
C GLY A 338 16.70 3.31 9.73
N LEU A 339 16.97 2.15 9.11
CA LEU A 339 17.93 2.06 8.00
C LEU A 339 17.44 2.82 6.75
N VAL A 340 16.16 2.69 6.41
CA VAL A 340 15.51 3.44 5.32
C VAL A 340 15.58 4.95 5.60
N PHE A 341 15.31 5.36 6.84
CA PHE A 341 15.42 6.75 7.26
C PHE A 341 16.84 7.30 7.06
N LYS A 342 17.88 6.56 7.49
CA LYS A 342 19.29 6.90 7.24
C LYS A 342 19.56 7.11 5.75
N LYS A 343 19.14 6.17 4.89
CA LYS A 343 19.36 6.26 3.44
C LYS A 343 18.64 7.45 2.79
N ILE A 344 17.41 7.74 3.22
CA ILE A 344 16.67 8.94 2.78
C ILE A 344 17.43 10.22 3.16
N VAL A 345 17.96 10.28 4.39
CA VAL A 345 18.74 11.42 4.89
C VAL A 345 20.05 11.57 4.12
N ASP A 346 20.80 10.48 3.96
CA ASP A 346 22.05 10.43 3.18
C ASP A 346 21.81 10.97 1.77
N GLN A 347 20.76 10.47 1.09
CA GLN A 347 20.41 10.91 -0.26
C GLN A 347 19.94 12.38 -0.29
N LYS A 348 19.23 12.86 0.74
CA LYS A 348 18.78 14.25 0.81
C LYS A 348 19.94 15.22 0.97
N ILE A 349 20.94 14.86 1.77
CA ILE A 349 22.09 15.70 2.09
C ILE A 349 23.15 15.63 0.97
N SER A 350 23.43 14.45 0.43
CA SER A 350 24.43 14.26 -0.65
C SER A 350 24.04 14.85 -2.00
N ARG A 351 22.75 15.04 -2.31
CA ARG A 351 22.29 15.60 -3.61
C ARG A 351 22.74 17.06 -3.89
N ASN A 352 23.48 17.70 -2.99
CA ASN A 352 23.97 19.07 -3.11
C ASN A 352 25.51 19.19 -3.01
N GLU A 353 26.24 18.08 -2.95
CA GLU A 353 27.68 18.03 -3.30
C GLU A 353 27.82 17.75 -4.80
#